data_AF-A0A971MSE6-F1
#
_entry.id   AF-A0A971MSE6-F1
#
_cell.length_a   1.000
_cell.length_b   1.000
_cell.length_c   1.000
_cell.angle_alpha   90.00
_cell.angle_beta   90.00
_cell.angle_gamma   90.00
#
_symmetry.space_group_name_H-M   'P 1'
#
loop_
_entity.id
_entity.type
_entity.pdbx_description
1 polymer ?
#
loop_
_entity_poly.entity_id
_entity_poly.type
_entity_poly.pdbx_seq_one_letter_code
_entity_poly.pdbx_strand_id
1 'polypeptide(L)'
;MYKEYHGVIPFLIGVFTQIILGSLLGIFFSFLIERASSKYLYIKGITVGSIAWIIFGISGTMFKLPLFFELPPNPAVVTFVGALIYGFFIAYFLNLLIKLN
;
A
#
# COMPACT_ATOMS: atom_id res chain seq x y z
N MET A 1 -16.37 -15.03 -14.61
CA MET A 1 -16.64 -15.34 -13.18
C MET A 1 -15.29 -15.57 -12.51
N TYR A 2 -14.91 -14.70 -11.57
CA TYR A 2 -13.68 -14.90 -10.77
C TYR A 2 -13.85 -16.19 -9.95
N LYS A 3 -12.87 -17.08 -10.00
CA LYS A 3 -12.92 -18.31 -9.19
C LYS A 3 -12.36 -17.96 -7.82
N GLU A 4 -13.22 -17.95 -6.81
CA GLU A 4 -12.78 -17.79 -5.44
C GLU A 4 -11.97 -19.02 -5.03
N TYR A 5 -10.69 -18.80 -4.73
CA TYR A 5 -9.81 -19.84 -4.22
C TYR A 5 -9.82 -19.78 -2.70
N HIS A 6 -10.47 -20.76 -2.07
CA HIS A 6 -10.48 -20.91 -0.63
C HIS A 6 -9.37 -21.88 -0.20
N GLY A 7 -8.69 -21.56 0.91
CA GLY A 7 -7.69 -22.43 1.52
C GLY A 7 -6.43 -21.69 1.94
N VAL A 8 -5.54 -22.42 2.60
CA VAL A 8 -4.30 -21.88 3.18
C VAL A 8 -3.33 -21.40 2.10
N ILE A 9 -3.22 -22.11 0.98
CA ILE A 9 -2.27 -21.77 -0.09
C ILE A 9 -2.59 -20.40 -0.74
N PRO A 10 -3.81 -20.14 -1.24
CA PRO A 10 -4.17 -18.82 -1.77
C PRO A 10 -3.98 -17.68 -0.76
N PHE A 11 -4.29 -17.94 0.52
CA PHE A 11 -4.08 -16.98 1.60
C PHE A 11 -2.59 -16.64 1.77
N LEU A 12 -1.72 -17.65 1.83
CA LEU A 12 -0.27 -17.45 1.95
C LEU A 12 0.28 -16.68 0.75
N ILE A 13 -0.14 -17.00 -0.47
CA ILE A 13 0.25 -16.25 -1.67
C ILE A 13 -0.15 -14.78 -1.52
N GLY A 14 -1.38 -14.49 -1.10
CA GLY A 14 -1.83 -13.12 -0.85
C GLY A 14 -0.97 -12.39 0.19
N VAL A 15 -0.66 -13.04 1.31
CA VAL A 15 0.20 -12.47 2.35
C VAL A 15 1.61 -12.19 1.82
N PHE A 16 2.23 -13.13 1.11
CA PHE A 16 3.57 -12.92 0.54
C PHE A 16 3.58 -11.80 -0.49
N THR A 17 2.56 -11.71 -1.35
CA THR A 17 2.42 -10.60 -2.30
C THR A 17 2.33 -9.26 -1.57
N GLN A 18 1.56 -9.17 -0.48
CA GLN A 18 1.45 -7.94 0.31
C GLN A 18 2.76 -7.57 1.01
N ILE A 19 3.49 -8.54 1.55
CA ILE A 19 4.80 -8.30 2.18
C ILE A 19 5.79 -7.76 1.15
N ILE A 20 5.87 -8.38 -0.03
CA ILE A 20 6.82 -7.97 -1.09
C ILE A 20 6.47 -6.57 -1.59
N LEU A 21 5.21 -6.33 -1.98
CA LEU A 21 4.79 -5.02 -2.49
C LEU A 21 4.89 -3.93 -1.42
N GLY A 22 4.48 -4.24 -0.19
CA GLY A 22 4.61 -3.33 0.95
C GLY A 22 6.07 -3.02 1.30
N SER A 23 6.98 -3.97 1.13
CA SER A 23 8.42 -3.72 1.36
C SER A 23 8.99 -2.80 0.27
N LEU A 24 8.64 -3.05 -1.00
CA LEU A 24 9.07 -2.21 -2.12
C LEU A 24 8.60 -0.77 -1.99
N LEU A 25 7.34 -0.56 -1.59
CA LEU A 25 6.81 0.78 -1.32
C LEU A 25 7.51 1.47 -0.14
N GLY A 26 7.80 0.72 0.93
CA GLY A 26 8.55 1.24 2.07
C GLY A 26 9.97 1.68 1.70
N ILE A 27 10.68 0.87 0.91
CA ILE A 27 12.02 1.18 0.38
C ILE A 27 11.95 2.43 -0.52
N PHE A 28 10.96 2.49 -1.43
CA PHE A 28 10.76 3.66 -2.27
C PHE A 28 10.51 4.93 -1.43
N PHE A 29 9.68 4.81 -0.39
CA PHE A 29 9.40 5.91 0.52
C PHE A 29 10.63 6.36 1.32
N SER A 30 11.48 5.44 1.79
CA SER A 30 12.71 5.80 2.50
C SER A 30 13.67 6.59 1.61
N PHE A 31 13.87 6.16 0.35
CA PHE A 31 14.69 6.92 -0.61
C PHE A 31 14.12 8.30 -0.92
N LEU A 32 12.79 8.41 -1.02
CA LEU A 32 12.12 9.70 -1.23
C LEU A 32 12.38 10.65 -0.06
N ILE A 33 12.33 10.15 1.17
CA ILE A 33 12.58 10.95 2.38
C ILE A 33 14.06 11.29 2.55
N GLU A 34 14.99 10.39 2.22
CA GLU A 34 16.43 10.67 2.29
C GLU A 34 16.81 11.85 1.39
N ARG A 35 16.21 11.95 0.19
CA ARG A 35 16.42 13.07 -0.74
C ARG A 35 15.59 14.31 -0.41
N ALA A 36 14.54 14.17 0.39
CA ALA A 36 13.67 15.25 0.79
C ALA A 36 13.93 15.66 2.25
N SER A 37 13.14 16.61 2.75
CA SER A 37 13.15 16.92 4.19
C SER A 37 12.29 15.93 4.98
N SER A 38 12.67 15.63 6.22
CA SER A 38 11.82 14.94 7.20
C SER A 38 10.62 15.78 7.69
N LYS A 39 10.55 17.07 7.30
CA LYS A 39 9.40 17.93 7.61
C LYS A 39 8.10 17.33 7.05
N TYR A 40 7.10 17.23 7.92
CA TYR A 40 5.78 16.64 7.62
C TYR A 40 5.82 15.16 7.21
N LEU A 41 6.75 14.37 7.78
CA LEU A 41 6.93 12.95 7.46
C LEU A 41 5.62 12.13 7.43
N TYR A 42 4.76 12.28 8.44
CA TYR A 42 3.50 11.54 8.53
C TYR A 42 2.52 11.92 7.41
N ILE A 43 2.44 13.19 7.05
CA ILE A 43 1.62 13.65 5.93
C ILE A 43 2.16 13.05 4.63
N LYS A 44 3.49 13.03 4.45
CA LYS A 44 4.11 12.40 3.28
C LYS A 44 3.84 10.90 3.22
N GLY A 45 3.90 10.19 4.35
CA GLY A 45 3.57 8.78 4.43
C GLY A 45 2.13 8.48 4.03
N ILE A 46 1.17 9.23 4.58
CA ILE A 46 -0.26 9.13 4.21
C ILE A 46 -0.45 9.42 2.72
N THR A 47 0.18 10.48 2.20
CA THR A 47 0.12 10.82 0.77
C THR A 47 0.68 9.70 -0.10
N VAL A 48 1.78 9.07 0.29
CA VAL A 48 2.37 7.93 -0.44
C VAL A 48 1.44 6.73 -0.41
N GLY A 49 0.82 6.41 0.73
CA GLY A 49 -0.21 5.38 0.84
C GLY A 49 -1.39 5.64 -0.10
N SER A 50 -1.92 6.86 -0.11
CA SER A 50 -3.00 7.28 -1.01
C SER A 50 -2.61 7.17 -2.49
N ILE A 51 -1.43 7.67 -2.85
CA ILE A 51 -0.93 7.60 -4.23
C ILE A 51 -0.75 6.15 -4.66
N ALA A 52 -0.18 5.29 -3.80
CA ALA A 52 -0.03 3.87 -4.11
C ALA A 52 -1.39 3.20 -4.35
N TRP A 53 -2.39 3.47 -3.50
CA TRP A 53 -3.74 2.94 -3.68
C TRP A 53 -4.37 3.40 -5.00
N ILE A 54 -4.25 4.69 -5.35
CA ILE A 54 -4.74 5.22 -6.62
C ILE A 54 -4.03 4.56 -7.80
N ILE A 55 -2.70 4.45 -7.78
CA ILE A 55 -1.91 3.83 -8.85
C ILE A 55 -2.34 2.38 -9.05
N PHE A 56 -2.43 1.59 -7.98
CA PHE A 56 -2.87 0.19 -8.10
C PHE A 56 -4.33 0.07 -8.54
N GLY A 57 -5.21 0.95 -8.06
CA GLY A 57 -6.61 1.00 -8.48
C GLY A 57 -6.77 1.30 -9.97
N ILE A 58 -6.04 2.30 -10.46
CA ILE A 58 -6.01 2.68 -11.88
C ILE A 58 -5.41 1.55 -12.71
N SER A 59 -4.25 1.02 -12.33
CA SER A 59 -3.61 -0.09 -13.05
C SER A 59 -4.54 -1.30 -13.12
N GLY A 60 -5.14 -1.71 -12.02
CA GLY A 60 -6.08 -2.84 -11.99
C GLY A 60 -7.30 -2.62 -12.88
N THR A 61 -7.85 -1.40 -12.90
CA THR A 61 -8.97 -1.02 -13.77
C THR A 61 -8.57 -1.01 -15.23
N MET A 62 -7.40 -0.45 -15.57
CA MET A 62 -6.88 -0.38 -16.96
C MET A 62 -6.66 -1.77 -17.55
N PHE A 63 -6.16 -2.71 -16.76
CA PHE A 63 -5.98 -4.11 -17.17
C PHE A 63 -7.25 -4.96 -17.05
N LYS A 64 -8.40 -4.35 -16.71
CA LYS A 64 -9.70 -5.01 -16.52
C LYS A 64 -9.61 -6.22 -15.57
N LEU A 65 -8.81 -6.08 -14.50
CA LEU A 65 -8.68 -7.14 -13.51
C LEU A 65 -10.03 -7.34 -12.79
N PRO A 66 -10.51 -8.58 -12.60
CA PRO A 66 -11.85 -8.84 -12.06
C PRO A 66 -12.14 -8.17 -10.71
N LEU A 67 -11.13 -7.97 -9.87
CA LEU A 67 -11.26 -7.36 -8.54
C LEU A 67 -11.20 -5.83 -8.55
N PHE A 68 -10.84 -5.21 -9.66
CA PHE A 68 -10.61 -3.76 -9.76
C PHE A 68 -11.59 -3.07 -10.72
N PHE A 69 -12.04 -3.77 -11.77
CA PHE A 69 -12.93 -3.20 -12.78
C PHE A 69 -14.35 -2.93 -12.27
N GLU A 70 -14.87 -3.79 -11.40
CA GLU A 70 -16.20 -3.66 -10.77
C GLU A 70 -16.08 -3.59 -9.24
N LEU A 71 -15.10 -2.83 -8.73
CA LEU A 71 -14.85 -2.73 -7.30
C LEU A 71 -16.04 -2.05 -6.59
N PRO A 72 -16.76 -2.75 -5.70
CA PRO A 72 -17.88 -2.14 -4.99
C PRO A 72 -17.40 -1.03 -4.04
N PRO A 73 -18.25 -0.04 -3.70
CA PRO A 73 -17.85 1.09 -2.85
C PRO A 73 -17.29 0.69 -1.48
N ASN A 74 -17.86 -0.35 -0.85
CA ASN A 74 -17.45 -0.77 0.49
C ASN A 74 -15.99 -1.30 0.51
N PRO A 75 -15.59 -2.30 -0.29
CA PRO A 75 -14.18 -2.70 -0.43
C PRO A 75 -13.25 -1.56 -0.84
N ALA A 76 -13.69 -0.64 -1.70
CA ALA A 76 -12.89 0.51 -2.09
C ALA A 76 -12.54 1.40 -0.89
N VAL A 77 -13.53 1.74 -0.06
CA VAL A 77 -13.30 2.54 1.16
C VAL A 77 -12.42 1.80 2.16
N VAL A 78 -12.67 0.50 2.39
CA VAL A 78 -11.87 -0.30 3.34
C VAL A 78 -10.41 -0.38 2.92
N THR A 79 -10.15 -0.65 1.64
CA THR A 79 -8.78 -0.74 1.12
C THR A 79 -8.09 0.63 1.07
N PHE A 80 -8.83 1.71 0.83
CA PHE A 80 -8.30 3.07 0.90
C PHE A 80 -7.89 3.43 2.33
N VAL A 81 -8.76 3.19 3.32
CA VAL A 81 -8.43 3.40 4.73
C VAL A 81 -7.22 2.55 5.14
N GLY A 82 -7.17 1.29 4.68
CA GLY A 82 -6.00 0.43 4.85
C GLY A 82 -4.71 1.04 4.28
N ALA A 83 -4.78 1.68 3.13
CA ALA A 83 -3.63 2.37 2.51
C ALA A 83 -3.19 3.62 3.29
N LEU A 84 -4.14 4.38 3.88
CA LEU A 84 -3.82 5.50 4.77
C LEU A 84 -3.10 5.01 6.03
N ILE A 85 -3.63 3.95 6.64
CA ILE A 85 -3.05 3.32 7.83
C ILE A 85 -1.64 2.81 7.51
N TYR A 86 -1.49 2.08 6.40
CA TYR A 86 -0.18 1.62 5.93
C TYR A 86 0.79 2.80 5.77
N GLY A 87 0.40 3.85 5.03
CA GLY A 87 1.16 5.08 4.83
C GLY A 87 1.62 5.76 6.12
N PHE A 88 0.75 5.80 7.13
CA PHE A 88 1.08 6.29 8.46
C PHE A 88 2.13 5.41 9.15
N PHE A 89 1.97 4.09 9.12
CA PHE A 89 2.90 3.15 9.76
C PHE A 89 4.29 3.16 9.12
N ILE A 90 4.41 3.23 7.79
CA ILE A 90 5.72 3.36 7.15
C ILE A 90 6.42 4.65 7.59
N ALA A 91 5.70 5.77 7.68
CA ALA A 91 6.27 7.00 8.24
C ALA A 91 6.67 6.86 9.71
N TYR A 92 5.84 6.21 10.53
CA TYR A 92 6.18 5.94 11.93
C TYR A 92 7.47 5.12 12.07
N PHE A 93 7.59 4.00 11.35
CA PHE A 93 8.78 3.15 11.40
C PHE A 93 10.01 3.84 10.82
N LEU A 94 9.86 4.61 9.74
CA LEU A 94 10.97 5.39 9.20
C LEU A 94 11.46 6.45 10.19
N ASN A 95 10.55 7.15 10.88
CA ASN A 95 10.91 8.08 11.94
C ASN A 95 11.63 7.40 13.10
N LEU A 96 11.21 6.19 13.46
CA LEU A 96 11.87 5.39 14.49
C LEU A 96 13.30 5.02 14.07
N LEU A 97 13.49 4.56 12.83
CA LEU A 97 14.81 4.25 12.29
C LEU A 97 15.74 5.47 12.24
N ILE A 98 15.22 6.63 11.84
CA ILE A 98 15.99 7.89 11.84
C ILE A 98 16.44 8.29 13.24
N LYS A 99 15.66 7.99 14.29
CA LYS A 99 16.02 8.32 15.67
C LYS A 99 17.02 7.36 16.30
N LEU A 100 17.12 6.14 15.79
CA LEU A 100 18.00 5.10 16.30
C LEU A 100 19.42 5.18 15.71
N ASN A 101 19.58 5.92 14.62
CA ASN A 101 20.83 6.11 13.87
C ASN A 101 21.42 7.49 14.20
#